data_AF-A0AAD5QG37-F1
#
_entry.id   AF-A0AAD5QG37-F1
#
_cell.length_a   1.000
_cell.length_b   1.000
_cell.length_c   1.000
_cell.angle_alpha   90.00
_cell.angle_beta   90.00
_cell.angle_gamma   90.00
#
_symmetry.space_group_name_H-M   'P 1'
#
loop_
_entity.id
_entity.type
_entity.pdbx_description
1 polymer ?
#
loop_
_entity_poly.entity_id
_entity_poly.type
_entity_poly.pdbx_seq_one_letter_code
_entity_poly.pdbx_strand_id
1 'polypeptide(L)'
;MQILSMFTYAMVSSTYYYGRVEDWAIMSIFLDGVFRLFTPFIIIFLDLYIPKFGRKIQFIGALAIEGVLFGIIILLIAVGYDYNHMYVTIPVIIATMINDCVFWINIVQITTQRYPTVIRSIAFGSLHSIKHIGSIVAILGVAPLLSTWTMGAFVIPEIFIIVTIVIGFFLQPETKGKALMDQMVEANYGRLENELPRALIRLAAGHKVAQMELREKYRKELEAVQSASRAGHEIDSPWVFRGPASPKQTIDGTDCPAFTYHRTEESEGLQQNHFNNDAFVEDDDSAEVFPDKIPPSTATRNT
;
A
#
# COMPACT_ATOMS: atom_id res chain seq x y z
N MET A 1 -18.30 -4.66 4.38
CA MET A 1 -18.73 -4.60 2.97
C MET A 1 -18.37 -5.83 2.19
N GLN A 2 -17.13 -6.01 1.77
CA GLN A 2 -16.76 -7.14 0.88
C GLN A 2 -17.16 -8.51 1.47
N ILE A 3 -17.00 -8.69 2.78
CA ILE A 3 -17.48 -9.87 3.53
C ILE A 3 -18.99 -10.08 3.37
N LEU A 4 -19.79 -9.04 3.61
CA LEU A 4 -21.25 -9.11 3.50
C LEU A 4 -21.68 -9.36 2.06
N SER A 5 -21.09 -8.65 1.09
CA SER A 5 -21.39 -8.81 -0.33
C SER A 5 -21.09 -10.23 -0.82
N MET A 6 -19.98 -10.80 -0.35
CA MET A 6 -19.57 -12.17 -0.65
C MET A 6 -20.49 -13.21 -0.01
N PHE A 7 -20.97 -12.93 1.21
CA PHE A 7 -21.96 -13.76 1.88
C PHE A 7 -23.30 -13.73 1.13
N THR A 8 -23.79 -12.55 0.74
CA THR A 8 -25.01 -12.38 -0.06
C THR A 8 -24.91 -13.08 -1.41
N TYR A 9 -23.78 -12.91 -2.12
CA TYR A 9 -23.48 -13.63 -3.35
C TYR A 9 -23.63 -15.15 -3.18
N ALA A 10 -23.06 -15.70 -2.10
CA ALA A 10 -23.10 -17.14 -1.84
C ALA A 10 -24.51 -17.64 -1.47
N MET A 11 -25.26 -16.86 -0.68
CA MET A 11 -26.66 -17.14 -0.36
C MET A 11 -27.53 -17.23 -1.60
N VAL A 12 -27.40 -16.23 -2.47
CA VAL A 12 -28.13 -16.17 -3.74
C VAL A 12 -27.73 -17.33 -4.66
N SER A 13 -26.43 -17.54 -4.86
CA SER A 13 -25.89 -18.62 -5.70
C SER A 13 -26.39 -20.00 -5.24
N SER A 14 -26.35 -20.29 -3.94
CA SER A 14 -26.79 -21.59 -3.40
C SER A 14 -28.30 -21.83 -3.51
N THR A 15 -29.12 -20.76 -3.49
CA THR A 15 -30.57 -20.88 -3.73
C THR A 15 -30.87 -21.45 -5.12
N TYR A 16 -29.96 -21.23 -6.08
CA TYR A 16 -30.11 -21.66 -7.47
C TYR A 16 -29.58 -23.07 -7.75
N TYR A 17 -28.44 -23.44 -7.16
CA TYR A 17 -27.86 -24.77 -7.38
C TYR A 17 -28.78 -25.90 -6.92
N TYR A 18 -29.62 -25.67 -5.92
CA TYR A 18 -30.61 -26.64 -5.45
C TYR A 18 -31.91 -26.65 -6.27
N GLY A 19 -32.07 -25.69 -7.17
CA GLY A 19 -33.31 -25.38 -7.85
C GLY A 19 -33.66 -26.15 -9.12
N ARG A 20 -33.14 -27.38 -9.32
CA ARG A 20 -33.19 -28.17 -10.58
C ARG A 20 -32.37 -27.58 -11.73
N VAL A 21 -31.06 -27.73 -11.67
CA VAL A 21 -30.22 -27.69 -12.88
C VAL A 21 -30.03 -29.09 -13.49
N GLU A 22 -30.60 -30.16 -12.93
CA GLU A 22 -30.21 -31.55 -13.26
C GLU A 22 -30.41 -31.94 -14.74
N ASP A 23 -31.44 -31.41 -15.42
CA ASP A 23 -31.73 -31.81 -16.81
C ASP A 23 -30.91 -31.04 -17.87
N TRP A 24 -30.41 -29.84 -17.55
CA TRP A 24 -29.67 -28.96 -18.48
C TRP A 24 -28.35 -28.42 -17.88
N ALA A 25 -27.85 -29.03 -16.80
CA ALA A 25 -26.69 -28.57 -16.03
C ALA A 25 -25.48 -28.26 -16.90
N ILE A 26 -25.17 -29.16 -17.83
CA ILE A 26 -24.00 -29.02 -18.71
C ILE A 26 -24.15 -27.78 -19.60
N MET A 27 -25.34 -27.55 -20.16
CA MET A 27 -25.58 -26.39 -21.02
C MET A 27 -25.58 -25.09 -20.21
N SER A 28 -26.17 -25.09 -19.01
CA SER A 28 -26.16 -23.93 -18.12
C SER A 28 -24.75 -23.55 -17.66
N ILE A 29 -23.92 -24.54 -17.30
CA ILE A 29 -22.51 -24.32 -16.93
C ILE A 29 -21.70 -23.81 -18.14
N PHE A 30 -21.95 -24.37 -19.32
CA PHE A 30 -21.29 -23.90 -20.55
C PHE A 30 -21.68 -22.44 -20.87
N LEU A 31 -22.98 -22.12 -20.82
CA LEU A 31 -23.46 -20.75 -21.04
C LEU A 31 -22.85 -19.79 -20.01
N ASP A 32 -22.84 -20.18 -18.74
CA ASP A 32 -22.22 -19.40 -17.66
C ASP A 32 -20.74 -19.12 -17.94
N GLY A 33 -19.97 -20.15 -18.34
CA GLY A 33 -18.56 -20.00 -18.72
C GLY A 33 -18.35 -19.01 -19.87
N VAL A 34 -19.20 -19.08 -20.91
CA VAL A 34 -19.14 -18.16 -22.06
C VAL A 34 -19.46 -16.73 -21.62
N PHE A 35 -20.54 -16.51 -20.86
CA PHE A 35 -20.91 -15.19 -20.37
C PHE A 35 -19.85 -14.60 -19.44
N ARG A 36 -19.25 -15.44 -18.59
CA ARG A 36 -18.18 -15.04 -17.67
C ARG A 36 -16.92 -14.60 -18.39
N LEU A 37 -16.62 -15.19 -19.56
CA LEU A 37 -15.51 -14.76 -20.40
C LEU A 37 -15.75 -13.38 -21.02
N PHE A 38 -16.97 -13.10 -21.48
CA PHE A 38 -17.29 -11.83 -22.12
C PHE A 38 -17.57 -10.67 -21.14
N THR A 39 -18.06 -10.97 -19.94
CA THR A 39 -18.47 -9.97 -18.95
C THR A 39 -17.36 -8.97 -18.59
N PRO A 40 -16.10 -9.38 -18.33
CA PRO A 40 -15.00 -8.44 -18.08
C PRO A 40 -14.77 -7.45 -19.23
N PHE A 41 -14.85 -7.92 -20.48
CA PHE A 41 -14.69 -7.04 -21.65
C PHE A 41 -15.81 -6.01 -21.72
N ILE A 42 -17.07 -6.44 -21.52
CA ILE A 42 -18.23 -5.55 -21.49
C ILE A 42 -18.05 -4.48 -20.40
N ILE A 43 -17.64 -4.87 -19.20
CA ILE A 43 -17.42 -3.95 -18.08
C ILE A 43 -16.31 -2.95 -18.40
N ILE A 44 -15.20 -3.39 -19.03
CA ILE A 44 -14.12 -2.49 -19.45
C ILE A 44 -14.62 -1.49 -20.49
N PHE A 45 -15.35 -1.95 -21.51
CA PHE A 45 -15.94 -1.06 -22.52
C PHE A 45 -16.90 -0.04 -21.89
N LEU A 46 -17.76 -0.47 -20.95
CA LEU A 46 -18.69 0.43 -20.26
C LEU A 46 -17.98 1.45 -19.36
N ASP A 47 -16.88 1.06 -18.71
CA ASP A 47 -16.06 1.94 -17.88
C ASP A 47 -15.33 3.02 -18.70
N LEU A 48 -14.91 2.68 -19.93
CA LEU A 48 -14.27 3.61 -20.88
C LEU A 48 -15.28 4.57 -21.51
N TYR A 49 -16.46 4.09 -21.90
CA TYR A 49 -17.44 4.89 -22.63
C TYR A 49 -18.22 5.86 -21.73
N ILE A 50 -18.41 5.51 -20.45
CA ILE A 50 -19.19 6.31 -19.51
C ILE A 50 -18.28 6.84 -18.38
N PRO A 51 -17.84 8.11 -18.44
CA PRO A 51 -16.91 8.67 -17.46
C PRO A 51 -17.48 8.71 -16.03
N LYS A 52 -18.80 8.75 -15.87
CA LYS A 52 -19.50 8.69 -14.57
C LYS A 52 -19.74 7.26 -14.07
N PHE A 53 -19.42 6.23 -14.84
CA PHE A 53 -19.68 4.84 -14.47
C PHE A 53 -18.57 4.33 -13.55
N GLY A 54 -18.68 4.64 -12.26
CA GLY A 54 -17.76 4.19 -11.22
C GLY A 54 -18.04 2.76 -10.74
N ARG A 55 -17.09 2.19 -10.01
CA ARG A 55 -17.20 0.84 -9.41
C ARG A 55 -18.32 0.73 -8.38
N LYS A 56 -18.68 1.84 -7.72
CA LYS A 56 -19.83 1.92 -6.81
C LYS A 56 -21.14 1.72 -7.56
N ILE A 57 -21.32 2.42 -8.69
CA ILE A 57 -22.55 2.34 -9.50
C ILE A 57 -22.66 0.98 -10.19
N GLN A 58 -21.53 0.41 -10.65
CA GLN A 58 -21.49 -0.95 -11.19
C GLN A 58 -22.00 -1.99 -10.19
N PHE A 59 -21.50 -1.93 -8.95
CA PHE A 59 -21.90 -2.83 -7.89
C PHE A 59 -23.37 -2.67 -7.52
N ILE A 60 -23.82 -1.43 -7.27
CA ILE A 60 -25.21 -1.15 -6.88
C ILE A 60 -26.17 -1.51 -8.03
N GLY A 61 -25.80 -1.20 -9.28
CA GLY A 61 -26.58 -1.53 -10.46
C GLY A 61 -26.73 -3.04 -10.64
N ALA A 62 -25.66 -3.81 -10.41
CA ALA A 62 -25.72 -5.27 -10.47
C ALA A 62 -26.70 -5.85 -9.42
N LEU A 63 -26.60 -5.43 -8.16
CA LEU A 63 -27.55 -5.88 -7.13
C LEU A 63 -28.97 -5.40 -7.39
N ALA A 64 -29.16 -4.20 -7.94
CA ALA A 64 -30.50 -3.68 -8.22
C ALA A 64 -31.20 -4.51 -9.32
N ILE A 65 -30.47 -4.87 -10.38
CA ILE A 65 -30.99 -5.76 -11.43
C ILE A 65 -31.34 -7.13 -10.84
N GLU A 66 -30.47 -7.67 -9.99
CA GLU A 66 -30.68 -8.94 -9.31
C GLU A 66 -31.90 -8.91 -8.38
N GLY A 67 -32.06 -7.88 -7.55
CA GLY A 67 -33.24 -7.70 -6.70
C GLY A 67 -34.54 -7.55 -7.50
N VAL A 68 -34.52 -6.87 -8.65
CA VAL A 68 -35.69 -6.81 -9.54
C VAL A 68 -36.05 -8.20 -10.08
N LEU A 69 -35.05 -9.00 -10.48
CA LEU A 69 -35.29 -10.37 -10.96
C LEU A 69 -35.84 -11.28 -9.86
N PHE A 70 -35.32 -11.19 -8.63
CA PHE A 70 -35.87 -11.89 -7.48
C PHE A 70 -37.29 -11.43 -7.13
N GLY A 71 -37.55 -10.13 -7.16
CA GLY A 71 -38.88 -9.57 -6.97
C GLY A 71 -39.89 -10.12 -7.98
N ILE A 72 -39.48 -10.26 -9.26
CA ILE A 72 -40.30 -10.91 -10.30
C ILE A 72 -40.54 -12.38 -9.95
N ILE A 73 -39.53 -13.13 -9.54
CA ILE A 73 -39.67 -14.55 -9.15
C ILE A 73 -40.66 -14.70 -7.99
N ILE A 74 -40.54 -13.87 -6.95
CA ILE A 74 -41.44 -13.86 -5.80
C ILE A 74 -42.88 -13.52 -6.24
N LEU A 75 -43.05 -12.56 -7.14
CA LEU A 75 -44.36 -12.20 -7.69
C LEU A 75 -44.99 -13.37 -8.46
N LEU A 76 -44.22 -14.07 -9.32
CA LEU A 76 -44.74 -15.22 -10.06
C LEU A 76 -45.19 -16.34 -9.11
N ILE A 77 -44.40 -16.64 -8.08
CA ILE A 77 -44.76 -17.64 -7.07
C ILE A 77 -46.01 -17.19 -6.29
N ALA A 78 -46.11 -15.89 -5.95
CA ALA A 78 -47.26 -15.33 -5.25
C ALA A 78 -48.56 -15.38 -6.06
N VAL A 79 -48.48 -15.28 -7.39
CA VAL A 79 -49.62 -15.43 -8.31
C VAL A 79 -50.08 -16.89 -8.41
N GLY A 80 -49.31 -17.84 -7.86
CA GLY A 80 -49.66 -19.26 -7.82
C GLY A 80 -49.04 -20.09 -8.93
N TYR A 81 -48.02 -19.57 -9.64
CA TYR A 81 -47.21 -20.42 -10.52
C TYR A 81 -46.35 -21.35 -9.69
N ASP A 82 -46.44 -22.64 -9.97
CA ASP A 82 -45.52 -23.63 -9.42
C ASP A 82 -44.08 -23.27 -9.74
N TYR A 83 -43.20 -23.54 -8.77
CA TYR A 83 -41.76 -23.34 -8.88
C TYR A 83 -41.14 -24.02 -10.12
N ASN A 84 -41.72 -25.15 -10.54
CA ASN A 84 -41.25 -25.93 -11.68
C ASN A 84 -41.73 -25.39 -13.04
N HIS A 85 -42.54 -24.32 -13.07
CA HIS A 85 -42.96 -23.72 -14.33
C HIS A 85 -41.81 -22.99 -15.00
N MET A 86 -41.72 -23.16 -16.32
CA MET A 86 -40.73 -22.52 -17.19
C MET A 86 -40.64 -21.00 -16.97
N TYR A 87 -41.76 -20.34 -16.68
CA TYR A 87 -41.82 -18.90 -16.40
C TYR A 87 -41.06 -18.47 -15.14
N VAL A 88 -40.93 -19.36 -14.14
CA VAL A 88 -40.14 -19.12 -12.91
C VAL A 88 -38.69 -19.54 -13.13
N THR A 89 -38.46 -20.63 -13.86
CA THR A 89 -37.11 -21.17 -14.09
C THR A 89 -36.24 -20.27 -14.96
N ILE A 90 -36.78 -19.65 -16.01
CA ILE A 90 -36.03 -18.75 -16.89
C ILE A 90 -35.43 -17.54 -16.12
N PRO A 91 -36.22 -16.73 -15.37
CA PRO A 91 -35.66 -15.60 -14.63
C PRO A 91 -34.72 -16.05 -13.51
N VAL A 92 -34.94 -17.23 -12.92
CA VAL A 92 -34.01 -17.85 -11.96
C VAL A 92 -32.64 -18.06 -12.61
N ILE A 93 -32.58 -18.72 -13.78
CA ILE A 93 -31.31 -18.97 -14.49
C ILE A 93 -30.62 -17.65 -14.86
N ILE A 94 -31.37 -16.69 -15.42
CA ILE A 94 -30.82 -15.38 -15.80
C ILE A 94 -30.22 -14.67 -14.58
N ALA A 95 -30.92 -14.69 -13.46
CA ALA A 95 -30.44 -14.07 -12.23
C ALA A 95 -29.19 -14.77 -11.69
N THR A 96 -29.12 -16.10 -11.75
CA THR A 96 -27.90 -16.86 -11.41
C THR A 96 -26.71 -16.45 -12.26
N MET A 97 -26.91 -16.37 -13.59
CA MET A 97 -25.85 -15.98 -14.52
C MET A 97 -25.36 -14.56 -14.26
N ILE A 98 -26.26 -13.61 -13.98
CA ILE A 98 -25.89 -12.24 -13.65
C ILE A 98 -25.11 -12.19 -12.33
N ASN A 99 -25.52 -12.97 -11.32
CA ASN A 99 -24.83 -13.06 -10.04
C ASN A 99 -23.39 -13.61 -10.20
N ASP A 100 -23.22 -14.72 -10.92
CA ASP A 100 -21.90 -15.36 -11.12
C ASP A 100 -20.99 -14.61 -12.10
N CYS A 101 -21.56 -13.90 -13.07
CA CYS A 101 -20.79 -13.13 -14.05
C CYS A 101 -20.51 -11.70 -13.59
N VAL A 102 -21.54 -10.93 -13.25
CA VAL A 102 -21.45 -9.47 -13.00
C VAL A 102 -21.19 -9.18 -11.53
N PHE A 103 -21.91 -9.83 -10.61
CA PHE A 103 -21.75 -9.51 -9.19
C PHE A 103 -20.41 -10.01 -8.65
N TRP A 104 -20.07 -11.26 -8.95
CA TRP A 104 -18.77 -11.85 -8.61
C TRP A 104 -17.59 -11.01 -9.11
N ILE A 105 -17.55 -10.68 -10.41
CA ILE A 105 -16.40 -9.96 -10.97
C ILE A 105 -16.24 -8.56 -10.37
N ASN A 106 -17.35 -7.89 -10.03
CA ASN A 106 -17.32 -6.61 -9.35
C ASN A 106 -16.70 -6.73 -7.95
N ILE A 107 -17.06 -7.75 -7.17
CA ILE A 107 -16.44 -8.03 -5.85
C ILE A 107 -14.93 -8.25 -6.01
N VAL A 108 -14.52 -9.06 -6.99
CA VAL A 108 -13.11 -9.31 -7.27
C VAL A 108 -12.37 -8.03 -7.66
N GLN A 109 -12.93 -7.21 -8.55
CA GLN A 109 -12.31 -5.95 -8.98
C GLN A 109 -12.19 -4.95 -7.84
N ILE A 110 -13.24 -4.77 -7.04
CA ILE A 110 -13.19 -3.84 -5.89
C ILE A 110 -12.18 -4.32 -4.86
N THR A 111 -12.09 -5.62 -4.61
CA THR A 111 -11.10 -6.20 -3.69
C THR A 111 -9.68 -5.98 -4.20
N THR A 112 -9.41 -6.27 -5.46
CA THR A 112 -8.07 -6.14 -6.04
C THR A 112 -7.60 -4.68 -6.15
N GLN A 113 -8.53 -3.73 -6.33
CA GLN A 113 -8.23 -2.30 -6.33
C GLN A 113 -8.09 -1.69 -4.94
N ARG A 114 -8.79 -2.23 -3.94
CA ARG A 114 -8.74 -1.71 -2.55
C ARG A 114 -7.51 -2.19 -1.80
N TYR A 115 -7.11 -3.44 -2.00
CA TYR A 115 -6.02 -4.05 -1.24
C TYR A 115 -4.70 -4.01 -2.05
N PRO A 116 -3.60 -3.52 -1.43
CA PRO A 116 -2.29 -3.52 -2.07
C PRO A 116 -1.81 -4.96 -2.30
N THR A 117 -0.90 -5.13 -3.26
CA THR A 117 -0.41 -6.42 -3.76
C THR A 117 0.02 -7.38 -2.64
N VAL A 118 0.68 -6.88 -1.59
CA VAL A 118 1.22 -7.67 -0.46
C VAL A 118 0.13 -8.41 0.32
N ILE A 119 -1.03 -7.78 0.53
CA ILE A 119 -2.13 -8.38 1.33
C ILE A 119 -3.31 -8.84 0.48
N ARG A 120 -3.27 -8.57 -0.84
CA ARG A 120 -4.36 -8.88 -1.77
C ARG A 120 -4.69 -10.37 -1.80
N SER A 121 -3.68 -11.25 -1.77
CA SER A 121 -3.90 -12.71 -1.77
C SER A 121 -4.61 -13.20 -0.50
N ILE A 122 -4.23 -12.66 0.66
CA ILE A 122 -4.86 -12.98 1.96
C ILE A 122 -6.30 -12.44 2.00
N ALA A 123 -6.52 -11.21 1.53
CA ALA A 123 -7.85 -10.63 1.42
C ALA A 123 -8.74 -11.45 0.46
N PHE A 124 -8.20 -11.89 -0.68
CA PHE A 124 -8.94 -12.72 -1.62
C PHE A 124 -9.26 -14.10 -1.05
N GLY A 125 -8.29 -14.75 -0.40
CA GLY A 125 -8.48 -16.04 0.26
C GLY A 125 -9.52 -15.98 1.38
N SER A 126 -9.47 -14.95 2.23
CA SER A 126 -10.46 -14.78 3.31
C SER A 126 -11.87 -14.52 2.78
N LEU A 127 -12.03 -13.70 1.73
CA LEU A 127 -13.32 -13.52 1.06
C LEU A 127 -13.82 -14.86 0.48
N HIS A 128 -12.95 -15.63 -0.14
CA HIS A 128 -13.33 -16.95 -0.67
C HIS A 128 -13.80 -17.91 0.43
N SER A 129 -13.17 -17.89 1.62
CA SER A 129 -13.64 -18.65 2.78
C SER A 129 -15.03 -18.20 3.23
N ILE A 130 -15.31 -16.89 3.24
CA ILE A 130 -16.64 -16.36 3.59
C ILE A 130 -17.70 -16.79 2.58
N LYS A 131 -17.37 -16.85 1.29
CA LYS A 131 -18.27 -17.42 0.27
C LYS A 131 -18.68 -18.84 0.65
N HIS A 132 -17.73 -19.69 1.05
CA HIS A 132 -18.06 -21.05 1.45
C HIS A 132 -18.92 -21.10 2.71
N ILE A 133 -18.65 -20.24 3.69
CA ILE A 133 -19.50 -20.13 4.89
C ILE A 133 -20.92 -19.73 4.50
N GLY A 134 -21.07 -18.71 3.62
CA GLY A 134 -22.37 -18.29 3.11
C GLY A 134 -23.11 -19.42 2.39
N SER A 135 -22.41 -20.22 1.58
CA SER A 135 -23.01 -21.37 0.90
C SER A 135 -23.46 -22.45 1.90
N ILE A 136 -22.68 -22.76 2.94
CA ILE A 136 -23.11 -23.71 3.99
C ILE A 136 -24.39 -23.23 4.69
N VAL A 137 -24.42 -21.95 5.09
CA VAL A 137 -25.60 -21.35 5.73
C VAL A 137 -26.81 -21.37 4.78
N ALA A 138 -26.58 -21.09 3.50
CA ALA A 138 -27.61 -21.14 2.48
C ALA A 138 -28.16 -22.55 2.31
N ILE A 139 -27.31 -23.57 2.25
CA ILE A 139 -27.76 -24.96 2.10
C ILE A 139 -28.57 -25.39 3.33
N LEU A 140 -28.07 -25.11 4.54
CA LEU A 140 -28.76 -25.47 5.77
C LEU A 140 -30.10 -24.72 5.96
N GLY A 141 -30.18 -23.47 5.49
CA GLY A 141 -31.38 -22.64 5.62
C GLY A 141 -32.38 -22.81 4.48
N VAL A 142 -31.91 -22.72 3.23
CA VAL A 142 -32.74 -22.63 2.02
C VAL A 142 -33.22 -24.00 1.54
N ALA A 143 -32.41 -25.06 1.64
CA ALA A 143 -32.81 -26.40 1.21
C ALA A 143 -34.06 -26.94 1.93
N PRO A 144 -34.17 -26.89 3.28
CA PRO A 144 -35.41 -27.31 3.95
C PRO A 144 -36.58 -26.34 3.68
N LEU A 145 -36.28 -25.06 3.41
CA LEU A 145 -37.29 -24.05 3.11
C LEU A 145 -37.92 -24.24 1.74
N LEU A 146 -37.16 -24.67 0.73
CA LEU A 146 -37.68 -25.01 -0.60
C LEU A 146 -38.79 -26.08 -0.53
N SER A 147 -38.68 -27.03 0.40
CA SER A 147 -39.64 -28.12 0.58
C SER A 147 -40.85 -27.75 1.46
N THR A 148 -40.73 -26.79 2.36
CA THR A 148 -41.78 -26.44 3.35
C THR A 148 -42.48 -25.13 3.01
N TRP A 149 -41.73 -24.14 2.52
CA TRP A 149 -42.22 -22.83 2.14
C TRP A 149 -41.37 -22.23 1.02
N THR A 150 -41.70 -22.58 -0.22
CA THR A 150 -40.93 -22.20 -1.42
C THR A 150 -40.78 -20.69 -1.59
N MET A 151 -41.80 -19.91 -1.23
CA MET A 151 -41.70 -18.43 -1.26
C MET A 151 -40.65 -17.91 -0.28
N GLY A 152 -40.55 -18.49 0.93
CA GLY A 152 -39.56 -18.11 1.93
C GLY A 152 -38.12 -18.30 1.45
N ALA A 153 -37.88 -19.31 0.61
CA ALA A 153 -36.56 -19.58 0.01
C ALA A 153 -36.06 -18.43 -0.87
N PHE A 154 -36.95 -17.64 -1.49
CA PHE A 154 -36.59 -16.48 -2.31
C PHE A 154 -36.63 -15.16 -1.54
N VAL A 155 -37.53 -15.05 -0.55
CA VAL A 155 -37.65 -13.84 0.29
C VAL A 155 -36.40 -13.61 1.15
N ILE A 156 -35.78 -14.66 1.67
CA ILE A 156 -34.58 -14.51 2.51
C ILE A 156 -33.39 -13.91 1.71
N PRO A 157 -32.98 -14.47 0.56
CA PRO A 157 -31.96 -13.84 -0.29
C PRO A 157 -32.32 -12.41 -0.71
N GLU A 158 -33.58 -12.13 -1.01
CA GLU A 158 -34.04 -10.77 -1.39
C GLU A 158 -33.82 -9.75 -0.27
N ILE A 159 -34.13 -10.11 0.99
CA ILE A 159 -33.84 -9.24 2.14
C ILE A 159 -32.34 -8.98 2.25
N PHE A 160 -31.50 -10.01 2.05
CA PHE A 160 -30.04 -9.84 2.06
C PHE A 160 -29.54 -8.96 0.91
N ILE A 161 -30.13 -9.04 -0.28
CA ILE A 161 -29.83 -8.15 -1.42
C ILE A 161 -30.15 -6.70 -1.02
N ILE A 162 -31.35 -6.42 -0.49
CA ILE A 162 -31.76 -5.07 -0.08
C ILE A 162 -30.81 -4.52 1.00
N VAL A 163 -30.51 -5.32 2.03
CA VAL A 163 -29.56 -4.93 3.08
C VAL A 163 -28.17 -4.64 2.48
N THR A 164 -27.73 -5.46 1.53
CA THR A 164 -26.43 -5.27 0.86
C THR A 164 -26.41 -4.02 -0.03
N ILE A 165 -27.53 -3.66 -0.67
CA ILE A 165 -27.67 -2.41 -1.44
C ILE A 165 -27.58 -1.21 -0.51
N VAL A 166 -28.36 -1.20 0.58
CA VAL A 166 -28.40 -0.08 1.53
C VAL A 166 -27.02 0.15 2.14
N ILE A 167 -26.43 -0.91 2.70
CA ILE A 167 -25.10 -0.82 3.29
C ILE A 167 -24.06 -0.51 2.20
N GLY A 168 -24.21 -1.08 1.00
CA GLY A 168 -23.43 -0.84 -0.22
C GLY A 168 -23.34 0.64 -0.56
N PHE A 169 -24.48 1.30 -0.55
CA PHE A 169 -24.58 2.71 -0.88
C PHE A 169 -23.79 3.61 0.07
N PHE A 170 -23.79 3.31 1.38
CA PHE A 170 -23.09 4.12 2.38
C PHE A 170 -21.61 3.79 2.54
N LEU A 171 -21.26 2.50 2.56
CA LEU A 171 -19.91 2.04 2.95
C LEU A 171 -19.00 1.74 1.76
N GLN A 172 -19.50 1.80 0.52
CA GLN A 172 -18.68 1.57 -0.65
C GLN A 172 -18.06 2.89 -1.15
N PRO A 173 -16.73 3.07 -0.98
CA PRO A 173 -16.02 4.20 -1.51
C PRO A 173 -15.96 4.11 -3.03
N GLU A 174 -16.00 5.28 -3.66
CA GLU A 174 -15.78 5.41 -5.08
C GLU A 174 -14.27 5.30 -5.37
N THR A 175 -13.89 4.29 -6.16
CA THR A 175 -12.50 4.00 -6.52
C THR A 175 -12.12 4.55 -7.90
N LYS A 176 -13.06 5.14 -8.65
CA LYS A 176 -12.77 5.71 -9.97
C LYS A 176 -11.95 7.01 -9.82
N GLY A 177 -10.81 7.07 -10.50
CA GLY A 177 -9.94 8.25 -10.53
C GLY A 177 -9.03 8.44 -9.31
N LYS A 178 -9.03 7.52 -8.35
CA LYS A 178 -8.02 7.50 -7.28
C LYS A 178 -6.85 6.64 -7.73
N ALA A 179 -5.62 7.11 -7.50
CA ALA A 179 -4.43 6.33 -7.79
C ALA A 179 -4.55 4.97 -7.11
N LEU A 180 -4.28 3.90 -7.86
CA LEU A 180 -4.20 2.55 -7.32
C LEU A 180 -3.15 2.59 -6.20
N MET A 181 -3.48 2.08 -5.02
CA MET A 181 -2.54 2.03 -3.90
C MET A 181 -1.51 0.94 -4.21
N ASP A 182 -0.55 1.29 -5.08
CA ASP A 182 0.28 0.29 -5.76
C ASP A 182 1.40 -0.21 -4.86
N GLN A 183 1.72 0.48 -3.77
CA GLN A 183 2.78 0.02 -2.90
C GLN A 183 2.55 0.33 -1.42
N MET A 184 2.60 -0.74 -0.62
CA MET A 184 2.92 -0.72 0.82
C MET A 184 4.33 -0.10 1.11
N VAL A 185 5.04 0.29 0.05
CA VAL A 185 6.37 0.86 0.06
C VAL A 185 6.35 2.28 0.65
N GLU A 186 5.29 3.08 0.49
CA GLU A 186 5.28 4.44 1.08
C GLU A 186 5.21 4.42 2.62
N ALA A 187 4.54 3.43 3.21
CA ALA A 187 4.55 3.21 4.66
C ALA A 187 5.90 2.66 5.17
N ASN A 188 6.61 1.88 4.35
CA ASN A 188 7.94 1.38 4.68
C ASN A 188 9.04 2.41 4.40
N TYR A 189 8.89 3.32 3.44
CA TYR A 189 9.83 4.41 3.20
C TYR A 189 9.79 5.40 4.36
N GLY A 190 8.63 5.76 4.91
CA GLY A 190 8.59 6.57 6.14
C GLY A 190 9.26 5.91 7.35
N ARG A 191 9.28 4.56 7.42
CA ARG A 191 10.00 3.83 8.47
C ARG A 191 11.49 3.67 8.16
N LEU A 192 11.84 3.42 6.90
CA LEU A 192 13.21 3.29 6.42
C LEU A 192 13.93 4.64 6.45
N GLU A 193 13.27 5.74 6.11
CA GLU A 193 13.77 7.12 6.13
C GLU A 193 13.96 7.65 7.56
N ASN A 194 13.28 7.07 8.56
CA ASN A 194 13.53 7.35 9.98
C ASN A 194 14.59 6.43 10.61
N GLU A 195 14.77 5.21 10.10
CA GLU A 195 15.80 4.28 10.59
C GLU A 195 17.16 4.45 9.93
N LEU A 196 17.20 4.87 8.66
CA LEU A 196 18.43 5.15 7.90
C LEU A 196 19.28 6.28 8.52
N PRO A 197 18.73 7.45 8.90
CA PRO A 197 19.51 8.48 9.59
C PRO A 197 19.95 8.01 10.98
N ARG A 198 19.15 7.22 11.71
CA ARG A 198 19.56 6.65 13.00
C ARG A 198 20.70 5.65 12.87
N ALA A 199 20.68 4.80 11.85
CA ALA A 199 21.76 3.87 11.57
C ALA A 199 23.04 4.61 11.14
N LEU A 200 22.91 5.65 10.30
CA LEU A 200 24.03 6.47 9.86
C LEU A 200 24.65 7.26 11.03
N ILE A 201 23.84 7.85 11.90
CA ILE A 201 24.29 8.57 13.10
C ILE A 201 24.98 7.61 14.07
N ARG A 202 24.47 6.39 14.26
CA ARG A 202 25.13 5.36 15.08
C ARG A 202 26.47 4.93 14.49
N LEU A 203 26.56 4.77 13.17
CA LEU A 203 27.81 4.43 12.49
C LEU A 203 28.83 5.58 12.59
N ALA A 204 28.40 6.82 12.35
CA ALA A 204 29.24 8.01 12.46
C ALA A 204 29.70 8.27 13.90
N ALA A 205 28.83 8.05 14.89
CA ALA A 205 29.18 8.12 16.30
C ALA A 205 30.20 7.03 16.67
N GLY A 206 30.01 5.79 16.19
CA GLY A 206 30.99 4.72 16.38
C GLY A 206 32.36 5.05 15.78
N HIS A 207 32.39 5.65 14.58
CA HIS A 207 33.64 6.06 13.94
C HIS A 207 34.33 7.22 14.66
N LYS A 208 33.57 8.20 15.16
CA LYS A 208 34.10 9.34 15.94
C LYS A 208 34.70 8.88 17.28
N VAL A 209 34.06 7.92 17.95
CA VAL A 209 34.58 7.33 19.19
C VAL A 209 35.87 6.56 18.93
N ALA A 210 35.91 5.72 17.88
CA ALA A 210 37.13 5.01 17.51
C ALA A 210 38.31 5.96 17.17
N GLN A 211 38.04 7.08 16.49
CA GLN A 211 39.05 8.10 16.23
C GLN A 211 39.52 8.82 17.51
N MET A 212 38.61 9.07 18.45
CA MET A 212 38.95 9.72 19.72
C MET A 212 39.81 8.81 20.61
N GLU A 213 39.49 7.52 20.69
CA GLU A 213 40.30 6.52 21.41
C GLU A 213 41.70 6.36 20.82
N LEU A 214 41.82 6.39 19.48
CA LEU A 214 43.12 6.42 18.80
C LEU A 214 43.91 7.66 19.19
N ARG A 215 43.30 8.85 19.17
CA ARG A 215 43.97 10.11 19.57
C ARG A 215 44.40 10.10 21.03
N GLU A 216 43.61 9.53 21.93
CA GLU A 216 43.98 9.40 23.34
C GLU A 216 45.16 8.45 23.55
N LYS A 217 45.20 7.32 22.83
CA LYS A 217 46.36 6.42 22.85
C LYS A 217 47.62 7.14 22.36
N TYR A 218 47.53 7.86 21.24
CA TYR A 218 48.65 8.66 20.74
C TYR A 218 49.12 9.70 21.75
N ARG A 219 48.20 10.39 22.43
CA ARG A 219 48.56 11.39 23.45
C ARG A 219 49.30 10.76 24.63
N LYS A 220 48.81 9.61 25.12
CA LYS A 220 49.44 8.87 26.23
C LYS A 220 50.82 8.33 25.84
N GLU A 221 50.99 7.85 24.62
CA GLU A 221 52.29 7.42 24.09
C GLU A 221 53.27 8.61 24.00
N LEU A 222 52.82 9.78 23.54
CA LEU A 222 53.65 10.99 23.51
C LEU A 222 54.07 11.45 24.91
N GLU A 223 53.14 11.46 25.88
CA GLU A 223 53.43 11.81 27.27
C GLU A 223 54.39 10.81 27.94
N ALA A 224 54.27 9.52 27.62
CA ALA A 224 55.20 8.48 28.08
C ALA A 224 56.60 8.65 27.48
N VAL A 225 56.70 8.96 26.18
CA VAL A 225 57.98 9.23 25.52
C VAL A 225 58.63 10.51 26.10
N GLN A 226 57.85 11.56 26.34
CA GLN A 226 58.37 12.82 26.87
C GLN A 226 58.82 12.69 28.34
N SER A 227 58.09 11.91 29.15
CA SER A 227 58.48 11.63 30.54
C SER A 227 59.70 10.72 30.64
N ALA A 228 59.83 9.71 29.77
CA ALA A 228 61.02 8.87 29.68
C ALA A 228 62.27 9.65 29.21
N SER A 229 62.10 10.56 28.25
CA SER A 229 63.16 11.47 27.82
C SER A 229 63.65 12.37 28.98
N ARG A 230 62.75 12.87 29.83
CA ARG A 230 63.12 13.62 31.04
C ARG A 230 63.82 12.76 32.11
N ALA A 231 63.53 11.46 32.14
CA ALA A 231 64.16 10.51 33.06
C ALA A 231 65.52 9.98 32.58
N GLY A 232 65.98 10.40 31.39
CA GLY A 232 67.28 9.99 30.83
C GLY A 232 67.31 8.58 30.25
N HIS A 233 66.16 7.97 29.99
CA HIS A 233 66.07 6.68 29.31
C HIS A 233 65.83 6.87 27.81
N GLU A 234 66.72 6.30 26.99
CA GLU A 234 66.60 6.28 25.54
C GLU A 234 65.54 5.24 25.14
N ILE A 235 64.36 5.71 24.74
CA ILE A 235 63.28 4.84 24.24
C ILE A 235 63.27 4.92 22.72
N ASP A 236 63.42 3.77 22.06
CA ASP A 236 63.30 3.64 20.61
C ASP A 236 61.83 3.59 20.22
N SER A 237 61.23 4.77 20.05
CA SER A 237 59.85 4.93 19.59
C SER A 237 59.84 5.22 18.09
N PRO A 238 58.92 4.62 17.30
CA PRO A 238 58.79 4.89 15.87
C PRO A 238 58.33 6.31 15.53
N TRP A 239 57.99 7.11 16.55
CA TRP A 239 57.50 8.48 16.42
C TRP A 239 58.53 9.53 16.85
N VAL A 240 59.71 9.12 17.31
CA VAL A 240 60.82 10.05 17.56
C VAL A 240 61.40 10.45 16.21
N PHE A 241 61.28 11.73 15.88
CA PHE A 241 61.91 12.30 14.69
C PHE A 241 63.43 12.21 14.84
N ARG A 242 64.04 11.17 14.25
CA ARG A 242 65.50 11.09 14.14
C ARG A 242 65.93 12.17 13.17
N GLY A 243 66.42 13.29 13.70
CA GLY A 243 67.10 14.30 12.91
C GLY A 243 68.24 13.67 12.09
N PRO A 244 68.59 14.22 10.92
CA PRO A 244 69.65 13.66 10.10
C PRO A 244 70.94 13.56 10.93
N ALA A 245 71.47 12.33 11.05
CA ALA A 245 72.73 12.07 11.73
C ALA A 245 73.83 12.89 11.03
N SER A 246 74.44 13.82 11.77
CA SER A 246 75.58 14.58 11.28
C SER A 246 76.78 13.63 11.12
N PRO A 247 77.37 13.49 9.92
CA PRO A 247 78.61 12.76 9.77
C PRO A 247 79.74 13.59 10.40
N LYS A 248 80.42 13.02 11.39
CA LYS A 248 81.71 13.52 11.87
C LYS A 248 82.72 13.42 10.72
N GLN A 249 83.17 14.55 10.20
CA GLN A 249 84.41 14.64 9.43
C GLN A 249 85.40 15.57 10.16
N THR A 250 86.53 14.97 10.51
CA THR A 250 87.75 15.60 11.00
C THR A 250 88.58 16.13 9.83
N ILE A 251 89.09 17.36 9.98
CA ILE A 251 90.33 17.96 9.44
C ILE A 251 90.31 18.17 7.90
N ASP A 252 90.38 19.38 7.35
CA ASP A 252 91.51 20.33 7.44
C ASP A 252 91.03 21.77 7.12
N GLY A 253 91.78 22.77 7.61
CA GLY A 253 91.32 24.16 7.74
C GLY A 253 90.97 24.91 6.44
N THR A 254 90.07 25.89 6.56
CA THR A 254 90.18 27.31 6.10
C THR A 254 88.86 28.03 6.46
N ASP A 255 88.93 29.35 6.64
CA ASP A 255 87.98 30.28 7.28
C ASP A 255 86.50 30.31 6.82
N CYS A 256 85.65 30.70 7.78
CA CYS A 256 84.26 31.21 7.79
C CYS A 256 83.78 32.01 6.54
N PRO A 257 82.44 32.10 6.23
CA PRO A 257 81.41 32.50 7.20
C PRO A 257 80.02 31.84 7.12
N ALA A 258 79.23 32.19 8.14
CA ALA A 258 77.88 31.77 8.47
C ALA A 258 76.89 31.78 7.28
N PHE A 259 76.09 30.71 7.18
CA PHE A 259 74.88 30.66 6.36
C PHE A 259 73.65 30.50 7.24
N THR A 260 72.90 31.59 7.33
CA THR A 260 71.56 31.75 7.87
C THR A 260 70.57 30.91 7.06
N TYR A 261 69.83 30.00 7.69
CA TYR A 261 68.71 29.33 7.02
C TYR A 261 67.47 30.21 7.07
N HIS A 262 67.04 30.65 5.88
CA HIS A 262 65.75 31.25 5.60
C HIS A 262 64.63 30.24 5.88
N ARG A 263 63.62 30.71 6.63
CA ARG A 263 62.29 30.09 6.71
C ARG A 263 61.58 30.35 5.38
N THR A 264 61.23 29.28 4.65
CA THR A 264 60.39 29.36 3.45
C THR A 264 58.99 28.88 3.81
N GLU A 265 58.11 29.82 4.09
CA GLU A 265 56.65 29.64 4.20
C GLU A 265 56.08 29.52 2.77
N GLU A 266 56.26 28.38 2.11
CA GLU A 266 55.70 28.18 0.77
C GLU A 266 55.55 26.69 0.40
N SER A 267 54.76 25.92 1.16
CA SER A 267 54.19 24.64 0.69
C SER A 267 53.04 24.09 1.54
N GLU A 268 52.12 24.94 2.01
CA GLU A 268 50.81 24.50 2.57
C GLU A 268 49.64 25.15 1.81
N GLY A 269 49.82 25.36 0.50
CA GLY A 269 48.78 25.76 -0.43
C GLY A 269 48.57 24.69 -1.48
N LEU A 270 47.93 23.57 -1.13
CA LEU A 270 47.16 22.68 -2.01
C LEU A 270 46.66 21.48 -1.21
N GLN A 271 45.33 21.33 -1.14
CA GLN A 271 44.56 20.27 -0.46
C GLN A 271 44.22 20.49 1.01
N GLN A 272 43.44 21.53 1.32
CA GLN A 272 42.29 21.44 2.25
C GLN A 272 41.65 22.82 2.36
N ASN A 273 40.78 23.17 1.43
CA ASN A 273 39.78 24.24 1.58
C ASN A 273 38.72 24.10 0.48
N HIS A 274 37.89 23.07 0.61
CA HIS A 274 36.61 23.03 -0.07
C HIS A 274 35.63 22.24 0.81
N PHE A 275 35.04 22.92 1.78
CA PHE A 275 33.60 22.88 2.10
C PHE A 275 33.36 23.94 3.17
N ASN A 276 32.85 25.06 2.70
CA ASN A 276 32.39 26.21 3.47
C ASN A 276 31.03 25.83 4.07
N ASN A 277 30.92 25.70 5.39
CA ASN A 277 29.65 25.50 6.09
C ASN A 277 29.41 26.68 7.05
N ASP A 278 29.29 27.87 6.48
CA ASP A 278 28.71 29.03 7.13
C ASP A 278 27.29 29.22 6.56
N ALA A 279 26.29 28.68 7.25
CA ALA A 279 24.89 29.09 7.13
C ALA A 279 24.07 28.51 8.30
N PHE A 280 24.45 28.87 9.53
CA PHE A 280 23.47 28.98 10.61
C PHE A 280 22.89 30.39 10.50
N VAL A 281 21.68 30.49 9.97
CA VAL A 281 20.82 31.67 10.14
C VAL A 281 19.77 31.26 11.17
N GLU A 282 20.01 31.68 12.41
CA GLU A 282 18.92 31.99 13.34
C GLU A 282 18.34 33.33 12.90
N ASP A 283 17.02 33.43 12.80
CA ASP A 283 16.23 34.61 13.19
C ASP A 283 14.73 34.30 13.12
N ASP A 284 14.18 34.16 14.32
CA ASP A 284 13.05 34.91 14.89
C ASP A 284 11.67 35.03 14.23
N ASP A 285 10.71 34.88 15.14
CA ASP A 285 9.30 35.23 15.18
C ASP A 285 8.76 36.29 14.18
N SER A 286 7.64 35.95 13.52
CA SER A 286 6.54 36.92 13.31
C SER A 286 5.21 36.24 12.93
N ALA A 287 4.27 36.39 13.86
CA ALA A 287 2.83 36.66 13.74
C ALA A 287 2.06 36.38 12.41
N GLU A 288 0.92 35.72 12.61
CA GLU A 288 -0.42 35.98 12.04
C GLU A 288 -0.54 36.77 10.73
N VAL A 289 -1.25 36.20 9.73
CA VAL A 289 -2.39 36.84 9.04
C VAL A 289 -3.13 35.78 8.20
N PHE A 290 -4.43 35.62 8.48
CA PHE A 290 -5.43 34.92 7.66
C PHE A 290 -5.59 35.56 6.27
N PRO A 291 -6.10 34.80 5.28
CA PRO A 291 -7.06 35.42 4.37
C PRO A 291 -8.36 34.62 4.25
N ASP A 292 -9.43 35.28 4.68
CA ASP A 292 -10.79 35.13 4.18
C ASP A 292 -10.83 35.24 2.64
N LYS A 293 -11.52 34.32 1.98
CA LYS A 293 -12.17 34.57 0.69
C LYS A 293 -13.55 33.92 0.66
N ILE A 294 -14.55 34.75 0.96
CA ILE A 294 -15.97 34.62 0.63
C ILE A 294 -16.18 35.03 -0.85
N PRO A 295 -17.23 34.55 -1.55
CA PRO A 295 -17.30 34.45 -3.02
C PRO A 295 -17.91 35.71 -3.66
N PRO A 296 -17.87 35.85 -5.00
CA PRO A 296 -18.67 36.86 -5.66
C PRO A 296 -20.09 36.33 -5.95
N SER A 297 -21.07 36.96 -5.32
CA SER A 297 -22.41 37.09 -5.88
C SER A 297 -22.38 38.17 -6.97
N THR A 298 -23.02 37.93 -8.11
CA THR A 298 -23.48 39.00 -8.98
C THR A 298 -24.82 38.58 -9.56
N ALA A 299 -25.86 39.25 -9.08
CA ALA A 299 -27.19 39.20 -9.64
C ALA A 299 -27.35 40.29 -10.71
N THR A 300 -28.31 40.03 -11.61
CA THR A 300 -29.10 40.95 -12.45
C THR A 300 -28.44 41.69 -13.63
N ARG A 301 -28.88 41.33 -14.86
CA ARG A 301 -29.54 42.29 -15.77
C ARG A 301 -30.36 41.60 -16.88
N ASN A 302 -31.65 41.94 -16.89
CA ASN A 302 -32.64 42.03 -17.98
C ASN A 302 -32.20 41.66 -19.41
N THR A 303 -32.90 40.70 -20.01
CA THR A 303 -33.84 40.86 -21.16
C THR A 303 -34.55 39.53 -21.40
#